data_AF-A0A2N9NR46-F1
#
_entry.id   AF-A0A2N9NR46-F1
#
_cell.length_a   1.000
_cell.length_b   1.000
_cell.length_c   1.000
_cell.angle_alpha   90.00
_cell.angle_beta   90.00
_cell.angle_gamma   90.00
#
_symmetry.space_group_name_H-M   'P 1'
#
loop_
_entity.id
_entity.type
_entity.pdbx_description
1 polymer ?
#
loop_
_entity_poly.entity_id
_entity_poly.type
_entity_poly.pdbx_seq_one_letter_code
_entity_poly.pdbx_strand_id
1 'polypeptide(L)'
;MNAKSLKGTGSFQKLNCQFGEETARYMVGGQKSPPTETKTGPCASTKTTNKQEKIMKQTRTQDISTQTLAGPAPAPGATVAPVRRGWVFDGGLWPKTGILAALLALPLGAGLLRAGETHDQPRYRFIEIPVPGPSYAFGINDNRTVTGFYTDPTTGDVLSYVIERGELTTGISAPGATITSLGPANNRGVESGNFGDETNQQAGFYDIRRGTFTTLPEIPGLPFSFGNGINDFGHGSGVSYASGDFYNGGNGLGQNWIWDGENYSFYTVPGAVNGAEAGGINNRDQVSGLYLDSSGLPKGFVKDGTNFTTLAVPGATYTVAYGINDRGVVAGTYLIAPHGHHGFVWSEGTFITVDDNSADSAGTGWYGLNEHGDLAGFYFDTTNHVAHALIGLRKDGDEDRDH
;
A
#
# COMPACT_ATOMS: atom_id res chain seq x y z
N MET A 1 -51.13 13.13 -22.52
CA MET A 1 -50.35 12.83 -21.30
C MET A 1 -50.10 11.33 -21.31
N ASN A 2 -48.87 10.89 -21.57
CA ASN A 2 -48.48 9.48 -21.49
C ASN A 2 -46.99 9.40 -21.18
N ALA A 3 -46.67 8.64 -20.14
CA ALA A 3 -45.33 8.36 -19.66
C ALA A 3 -44.52 7.59 -20.71
N LYS A 4 -43.30 8.06 -20.99
CA LYS A 4 -42.28 7.27 -21.70
C LYS A 4 -41.25 6.79 -20.69
N SER A 5 -41.28 5.48 -20.46
CA SER A 5 -40.22 4.70 -19.82
C SER A 5 -38.95 4.80 -20.66
N LEU A 6 -37.86 5.30 -20.07
CA LEU A 6 -36.50 5.09 -20.57
C LEU A 6 -35.87 3.99 -19.73
N LYS A 7 -35.83 2.77 -20.29
CA LYS A 7 -34.94 1.70 -19.86
C LYS A 7 -33.53 2.08 -20.31
N GLY A 8 -32.68 2.48 -19.36
CA GLY A 8 -31.24 2.58 -19.55
C GLY A 8 -30.58 1.37 -18.90
N THR A 9 -30.03 0.48 -19.72
CA THR A 9 -29.12 -0.59 -19.33
C THR A 9 -27.82 0.04 -18.83
N GLY A 10 -27.66 0.21 -17.52
CA GLY A 10 -26.38 0.53 -16.89
C GLY A 10 -25.64 -0.76 -16.57
N SER A 11 -24.51 -0.99 -17.24
CA SER A 11 -23.52 -1.97 -16.83
C SER A 11 -22.92 -1.52 -15.49
N PHE A 12 -23.25 -2.23 -14.41
CA PHE A 12 -22.67 -2.02 -13.08
C PHE A 12 -21.21 -2.50 -13.11
N GLN A 13 -20.28 -1.55 -13.18
CA GLN A 13 -18.88 -1.78 -12.82
C GLN A 13 -18.79 -1.68 -11.30
N LYS A 14 -18.52 -2.81 -10.63
CA LYS A 14 -18.29 -2.91 -9.19
C LYS A 14 -17.16 -1.94 -8.81
N LEU A 15 -17.40 -1.06 -7.84
CA LEU A 15 -16.35 -0.26 -7.23
C LEU A 15 -15.38 -1.20 -6.51
N ASN A 16 -14.16 -1.33 -7.03
CA ASN A 16 -13.05 -1.84 -6.23
C ASN A 16 -12.75 -0.78 -5.16
N CYS A 17 -12.83 -1.13 -3.87
CA CYS A 17 -12.24 -0.33 -2.81
C CYS A 17 -10.72 -0.29 -3.03
N GLN A 18 -10.28 0.70 -3.78
CA GLN A 18 -8.90 0.93 -4.19
C GLN A 18 -8.22 1.82 -3.17
N PHE A 19 -7.45 1.22 -2.27
CA PHE A 19 -6.19 1.85 -1.89
C PHE A 19 -5.24 1.65 -3.08
N GLY A 20 -5.00 2.71 -3.86
CA GLY A 20 -3.85 2.80 -4.78
C GLY A 20 -3.71 1.76 -5.91
N GLU A 21 -4.78 1.10 -6.38
CA GLU A 21 -4.65 0.03 -7.38
C GLU A 21 -5.58 0.21 -8.59
N GLU A 22 -5.24 1.15 -9.48
CA GLU A 22 -5.53 0.96 -10.90
C GLU A 22 -4.36 1.45 -11.77
N THR A 23 -3.69 0.46 -12.36
CA THR A 23 -2.95 0.49 -13.63
C THR A 23 -2.90 1.83 -14.35
N ALA A 24 -1.69 2.39 -14.49
CA ALA A 24 -1.38 3.26 -15.62
C ALA A 24 -1.78 2.51 -16.91
N ARG A 25 -2.85 2.97 -17.56
CA ARG A 25 -3.26 2.45 -18.87
C ARG A 25 -2.14 2.71 -19.87
N TYR A 26 -1.32 1.70 -20.15
CA TYR A 26 -0.49 1.69 -21.34
C TYR A 26 -1.41 1.63 -22.57
N MET A 27 -1.44 2.72 -23.31
CA MET A 27 -1.96 2.80 -24.66
C MET A 27 -1.10 1.90 -25.56
N VAL A 28 -1.56 0.68 -25.85
CA VAL A 28 -1.09 -0.10 -26.99
C VAL A 28 -2.30 -0.43 -27.88
N GLY A 29 -2.14 -0.15 -29.17
CA GLY A 29 -3.17 -0.11 -30.20
C GLY A 29 -4.12 -1.31 -30.25
N GLY A 30 -5.35 -1.02 -30.64
CA GLY A 30 -6.48 -1.92 -30.47
C GLY A 30 -6.54 -3.14 -31.38
N GLN A 31 -7.34 -4.11 -30.94
CA GLN A 31 -8.22 -4.94 -31.76
C GLN A 31 -9.27 -5.59 -30.85
N LYS A 32 -10.55 -5.50 -31.22
CA LYS A 32 -11.67 -6.12 -30.51
C LYS A 32 -11.75 -7.62 -30.84
N SER A 33 -12.07 -8.45 -29.85
CA SER A 33 -12.52 -9.84 -30.06
C SER A 33 -13.86 -10.06 -29.35
N PRO A 34 -14.81 -10.86 -29.92
CA PRO A 34 -16.21 -10.94 -29.48
C PRO A 34 -16.43 -11.94 -28.31
N PRO A 35 -17.58 -11.85 -27.59
CA PRO A 35 -17.82 -12.62 -26.37
C PRO A 35 -18.25 -14.07 -26.63
N THR A 36 -17.86 -14.98 -25.73
CA THR A 36 -18.29 -16.39 -25.71
C THR A 36 -19.24 -16.65 -24.54
N GLU A 37 -20.34 -17.37 -24.80
CA GLU A 37 -21.47 -17.63 -23.90
C GLU A 37 -21.12 -18.56 -22.71
N THR A 38 -21.61 -18.22 -21.51
CA THR A 38 -21.58 -19.05 -20.30
C THR A 38 -22.79 -19.99 -20.26
N LYS A 39 -22.55 -21.30 -20.05
CA LYS A 39 -23.59 -22.28 -19.69
C LYS A 39 -23.68 -22.43 -18.17
N THR A 40 -24.89 -22.33 -17.63
CA THR A 40 -25.25 -22.50 -16.23
C THR A 40 -25.51 -23.97 -15.88
N GLY A 41 -25.12 -24.38 -14.66
CA GLY A 41 -25.46 -25.66 -14.05
C GLY A 41 -25.64 -25.50 -12.52
N PRO A 42 -26.52 -26.26 -11.86
CA PRO A 42 -27.01 -25.96 -10.50
C PRO A 42 -26.02 -26.34 -9.39
N CYS A 43 -26.00 -25.53 -8.33
CA CYS A 43 -25.22 -25.73 -7.10
C CYS A 43 -25.75 -26.92 -6.27
N ALA A 44 -24.86 -27.84 -5.89
CA ALA A 44 -25.12 -28.84 -4.86
C ALA A 44 -24.52 -28.37 -3.52
N SER A 45 -25.38 -28.23 -2.52
CA SER A 45 -25.00 -27.89 -1.14
C SER A 45 -24.21 -29.03 -0.48
N THR A 46 -23.03 -28.74 0.05
CA THR A 46 -22.37 -29.63 1.02
C THR A 46 -22.08 -28.87 2.31
N LYS A 47 -22.58 -29.44 3.42
CA LYS A 47 -22.42 -28.97 4.80
C LYS A 47 -20.94 -29.04 5.19
N THR A 48 -20.37 -27.92 5.62
CA THR A 48 -19.08 -27.90 6.32
C THR A 48 -19.29 -27.99 7.81
N THR A 49 -18.80 -29.07 8.42
CA THR A 49 -18.72 -29.24 9.88
C THR A 49 -17.25 -29.19 10.27
N ASN A 50 -16.92 -28.32 11.23
CA ASN A 50 -15.73 -28.28 12.10
C ASN A 50 -14.41 -28.89 11.61
N LYS A 51 -13.45 -28.01 11.29
CA LYS A 51 -12.02 -28.24 11.58
C LYS A 51 -11.26 -26.90 11.70
N GLN A 52 -11.29 -26.30 12.88
CA GLN A 52 -10.33 -25.27 13.29
C GLN A 52 -9.00 -25.95 13.63
N GLU A 53 -8.21 -26.29 12.61
CA GLU A 53 -6.81 -26.67 12.77
C GLU A 53 -5.92 -25.45 12.53
N LYS A 54 -5.23 -25.00 13.59
CA LYS A 54 -4.02 -24.15 13.64
C LYS A 54 -3.54 -23.66 12.26
N ILE A 55 -3.98 -22.45 11.86
CA ILE A 55 -3.91 -21.87 10.50
C ILE A 55 -2.52 -21.29 10.17
N MET A 56 -1.43 -21.97 10.59
CA MET A 56 -0.06 -21.62 10.20
C MET A 56 0.62 -22.80 9.47
N LYS A 57 0.00 -23.31 8.41
CA LYS A 57 0.56 -24.44 7.63
C LYS A 57 0.95 -24.12 6.18
N GLN A 58 0.67 -22.93 5.66
CA GLN A 58 1.27 -22.45 4.41
C GLN A 58 2.39 -21.45 4.73
N THR A 59 3.44 -21.94 5.39
CA THR A 59 4.64 -21.15 5.64
C THR A 59 5.50 -21.15 4.38
N ARG A 60 5.56 -20.02 3.66
CA ARG A 60 6.51 -19.81 2.58
C ARG A 60 7.85 -19.34 3.17
N THR A 61 8.66 -20.28 3.66
CA THR A 61 9.99 -19.89 4.19
C THR A 61 10.95 -19.71 3.03
N GLN A 62 11.35 -18.47 2.74
CA GLN A 62 12.54 -18.19 1.92
C GLN A 62 13.46 -17.21 2.64
N ASP A 63 14.77 -17.41 2.49
CA ASP A 63 15.79 -16.43 2.87
C ASP A 63 16.01 -15.52 1.67
N ILE A 64 15.65 -14.25 1.79
CA ILE A 64 15.87 -13.26 0.72
C ILE A 64 17.11 -12.43 1.04
N SER A 65 17.99 -12.29 0.05
CA SER A 65 18.98 -11.22 0.01
C SER A 65 18.31 -9.95 -0.52
N THR A 66 18.01 -8.98 0.34
CA THR A 66 17.45 -7.69 -0.08
C THR A 66 18.47 -6.92 -0.92
N GLN A 67 17.99 -6.18 -1.92
CA GLN A 67 18.83 -5.25 -2.68
C GLN A 67 18.75 -3.87 -2.04
N THR A 68 19.89 -3.31 -1.63
CA THR A 68 19.97 -1.91 -1.19
C THR A 68 20.07 -1.01 -2.41
N LEU A 69 19.08 -0.13 -2.59
CA LEU A 69 19.22 1.02 -3.49
C LEU A 69 19.75 2.19 -2.66
N ALA A 70 21.08 2.32 -2.61
CA ALA A 70 21.71 3.46 -1.96
C ALA A 70 21.60 4.70 -2.86
N GLY A 71 20.72 5.63 -2.51
CA GLY A 71 20.66 6.96 -3.11
C GLY A 71 20.10 7.97 -2.11
N PRO A 72 20.76 9.13 -1.91
CA PRO A 72 20.29 10.12 -0.94
C PRO A 72 18.95 10.72 -1.38
N ALA A 73 18.02 10.89 -0.44
CA ALA A 73 16.87 11.75 -0.64
C ALA A 73 17.35 13.18 -1.00
N PRO A 74 16.67 13.90 -1.90
CA PRO A 74 17.04 15.28 -2.22
C PRO A 74 16.94 16.16 -0.96
N ALA A 75 17.98 16.94 -0.69
CA ALA A 75 18.04 17.84 0.47
C ALA A 75 16.94 18.92 0.41
N PRO A 76 16.37 19.33 1.56
CA PRO A 76 15.38 20.40 1.61
C PRO A 76 16.03 21.73 1.23
N GLY A 77 15.49 22.41 0.20
CA GLY A 77 15.82 23.81 -0.09
C GLY A 77 16.52 24.13 -1.42
N ALA A 78 16.45 23.27 -2.44
CA ALA A 78 16.97 23.65 -3.77
C ALA A 78 16.06 24.71 -4.42
N THR A 79 16.48 25.98 -4.32
CA THR A 79 15.93 27.10 -5.09
C THR A 79 16.01 26.81 -6.59
N VAL A 80 14.87 26.95 -7.27
CA VAL A 80 14.72 26.80 -8.73
C VAL A 80 15.65 27.77 -9.45
N ALA A 81 16.67 27.24 -10.14
CA ALA A 81 17.42 28.01 -11.13
C ALA A 81 16.54 28.24 -12.37
N PRO A 82 16.58 29.43 -13.00
CA PRO A 82 15.63 29.78 -14.05
C PRO A 82 15.85 28.97 -15.34
N VAL A 83 14.75 28.47 -15.87
CA VAL A 83 14.63 27.82 -17.18
C VAL A 83 15.08 28.79 -18.29
N ARG A 84 16.13 28.44 -19.04
CA ARG A 84 16.44 29.10 -20.32
C ARG A 84 15.71 28.38 -21.45
N ARG A 85 14.96 29.15 -22.25
CA ARG A 85 14.25 28.74 -23.48
C ARG A 85 15.19 28.71 -24.71
N GLY A 86 14.91 27.76 -25.63
CA GLY A 86 15.28 27.75 -27.07
C GLY A 86 16.72 27.27 -27.35
N TRP A 87 17.02 26.41 -28.33
CA TRP A 87 16.59 26.40 -29.74
C TRP A 87 16.62 24.99 -30.39
N VAL A 88 15.85 24.83 -31.47
CA VAL A 88 15.81 23.69 -32.42
C VAL A 88 16.65 24.01 -33.65
N PHE A 89 17.37 23.03 -34.22
CA PHE A 89 17.74 22.97 -35.65
C PHE A 89 17.95 21.53 -36.16
N ASP A 90 17.55 21.30 -37.42
CA ASP A 90 17.48 20.05 -38.19
C ASP A 90 18.82 19.50 -38.73
N GLY A 91 18.90 18.16 -38.87
CA GLY A 91 19.38 17.41 -40.06
C GLY A 91 20.87 17.35 -40.47
N GLY A 92 21.41 16.12 -40.63
CA GLY A 92 22.45 15.79 -41.64
C GLY A 92 23.79 15.17 -41.18
N LEU A 93 24.24 14.13 -41.88
CA LEU A 93 25.37 13.19 -41.61
C LEU A 93 26.83 13.73 -41.79
N TRP A 94 27.72 13.34 -40.85
CA TRP A 94 29.16 12.85 -40.83
C TRP A 94 30.08 12.89 -42.10
N PRO A 95 31.45 12.71 -42.06
CA PRO A 95 32.34 12.05 -41.05
C PRO A 95 33.84 12.52 -40.87
N LYS A 96 34.57 11.79 -39.99
CA LYS A 96 36.06 11.57 -39.82
C LYS A 96 36.87 12.67 -39.10
N THR A 97 37.56 12.42 -37.97
CA THR A 97 38.63 11.44 -37.66
C THR A 97 38.68 11.27 -36.12
N GLY A 98 39.00 10.15 -35.46
CA GLY A 98 39.65 8.91 -35.84
C GLY A 98 40.87 8.68 -34.94
N ILE A 99 40.71 8.05 -33.77
CA ILE A 99 41.68 7.08 -33.23
C ILE A 99 40.88 5.92 -32.62
N LEU A 100 41.25 4.73 -33.11
CA LEU A 100 40.68 3.42 -32.94
C LEU A 100 41.54 2.64 -31.94
N ALA A 101 40.94 1.91 -31.00
CA ALA A 101 41.50 0.66 -30.49
C ALA A 101 40.36 -0.30 -30.13
N ALA A 102 40.17 -1.27 -31.02
CA ALA A 102 39.53 -2.56 -30.79
C ALA A 102 40.68 -3.59 -30.91
N LEU A 103 40.69 -4.83 -30.41
CA LEU A 103 39.68 -5.82 -30.05
C LEU A 103 40.49 -7.02 -29.49
N LEU A 104 39.98 -7.82 -28.55
CA LEU A 104 40.12 -9.30 -28.52
C LEU A 104 39.32 -9.90 -27.34
N ALA A 105 38.50 -10.89 -27.65
CA ALA A 105 37.61 -11.60 -26.74
C ALA A 105 38.30 -12.79 -26.05
N LEU A 106 38.14 -12.87 -24.71
CA LEU A 106 37.90 -13.98 -23.74
C LEU A 106 38.45 -15.42 -24.00
N PRO A 107 38.68 -16.31 -22.97
CA PRO A 107 38.04 -16.31 -21.64
C PRO A 107 38.90 -16.76 -20.41
N LEU A 108 38.25 -16.69 -19.23
CA LEU A 108 38.53 -17.35 -17.93
C LEU A 108 39.60 -16.78 -16.99
N GLY A 109 39.15 -16.38 -15.80
CA GLY A 109 40.01 -16.23 -14.62
C GLY A 109 39.42 -15.25 -13.61
N ALA A 110 38.79 -15.78 -12.57
CA ALA A 110 38.15 -15.07 -11.47
C ALA A 110 38.96 -13.89 -10.91
N GLY A 111 38.24 -12.81 -10.55
CA GLY A 111 38.83 -11.73 -9.75
C GLY A 111 38.15 -10.37 -9.84
N LEU A 112 36.83 -10.27 -10.04
CA LEU A 112 36.16 -9.04 -9.58
C LEU A 112 36.09 -9.12 -8.06
N LEU A 113 36.88 -8.27 -7.41
CA LEU A 113 36.69 -7.90 -6.02
C LEU A 113 35.21 -7.57 -5.81
N ARG A 114 34.49 -8.47 -5.14
CA ARG A 114 33.21 -8.14 -4.53
C ARG A 114 33.49 -6.97 -3.59
N ALA A 115 32.97 -5.79 -3.91
CA ALA A 115 32.62 -4.85 -2.86
C ALA A 115 31.78 -5.65 -1.87
N GLY A 116 32.25 -5.76 -0.63
CA GLY A 116 31.75 -6.73 0.34
C GLY A 116 30.24 -6.75 0.35
N GLU A 117 29.66 -7.93 0.13
CA GLU A 117 28.30 -8.21 0.56
C GLU A 117 28.26 -7.89 2.06
N THR A 118 27.67 -6.76 2.42
CA THR A 118 27.41 -6.47 3.83
C THR A 118 26.45 -7.55 4.29
N HIS A 119 26.90 -8.35 5.25
CA HIS A 119 26.20 -9.51 5.80
C HIS A 119 24.99 -9.10 6.68
N ASP A 120 24.47 -7.89 6.49
CA ASP A 120 23.65 -7.10 7.42
C ASP A 120 22.32 -6.65 6.81
N GLN A 121 21.92 -7.30 5.71
CA GLN A 121 20.62 -7.10 5.08
C GLN A 121 19.50 -7.75 5.90
N PRO A 122 18.36 -7.06 6.12
CA PRO A 122 17.26 -7.63 6.89
C PRO A 122 16.70 -8.86 6.17
N ARG A 123 16.48 -9.93 6.93
CA ARG A 123 15.99 -11.21 6.39
C ARG A 123 14.56 -11.44 6.85
N TYR A 124 13.71 -11.86 5.94
CA TYR A 124 12.29 -12.05 6.22
C TYR A 124 11.85 -13.51 6.01
N ARG A 125 10.80 -13.91 6.72
CA ARG A 125 9.97 -15.08 6.42
C ARG A 125 8.61 -14.58 5.98
N PHE A 126 8.20 -14.91 4.76
CA PHE A 126 6.90 -14.50 4.22
C PHE A 126 5.81 -15.53 4.54
N ILE A 127 4.64 -15.04 4.93
CA ILE A 127 3.48 -15.88 5.26
C ILE A 127 2.25 -15.23 4.62
N GLU A 128 1.66 -15.94 3.67
CA GLU A 128 0.38 -15.59 3.09
C GLU A 128 -0.74 -15.85 4.10
N ILE A 129 -1.72 -14.95 4.17
CA ILE A 129 -2.88 -15.09 5.04
C ILE A 129 -4.03 -15.71 4.23
N PRO A 130 -4.55 -16.88 4.64
CA PRO A 130 -5.54 -17.60 3.85
C PRO A 130 -6.96 -17.06 4.08
N VAL A 131 -7.26 -15.89 3.51
CA VAL A 131 -8.61 -15.30 3.48
C VAL A 131 -9.24 -15.44 2.08
N PRO A 132 -10.58 -15.54 1.99
CA PRO A 132 -11.23 -15.79 0.72
C PRO A 132 -11.24 -14.54 -0.16
N GLY A 133 -10.68 -14.64 -1.37
CA GLY A 133 -10.72 -13.56 -2.37
C GLY A 133 -9.56 -12.57 -2.25
N PRO A 134 -9.61 -11.47 -3.03
CA PRO A 134 -8.60 -10.42 -2.96
C PRO A 134 -8.49 -9.87 -1.55
N SER A 135 -7.26 -9.73 -1.05
CA SER A 135 -7.02 -9.44 0.36
C SER A 135 -5.74 -8.67 0.61
N TYR A 136 -5.72 -7.97 1.75
CA TYR A 136 -4.60 -7.14 2.17
C TYR A 136 -4.39 -7.26 3.68
N ALA A 137 -3.14 -7.30 4.13
CA ALA A 137 -2.79 -7.05 5.53
C ALA A 137 -2.39 -5.58 5.67
N PHE A 138 -3.13 -4.83 6.49
CA PHE A 138 -2.93 -3.39 6.66
C PHE A 138 -2.05 -3.06 7.86
N GLY A 139 -2.09 -3.87 8.91
CA GLY A 139 -1.34 -3.64 10.13
C GLY A 139 -0.74 -4.90 10.72
N ILE A 140 0.40 -4.70 11.37
CA ILE A 140 0.98 -5.63 12.33
C ILE A 140 1.49 -4.80 13.50
N ASN A 141 1.06 -5.12 14.73
CA ASN A 141 1.52 -4.41 15.93
C ASN A 141 2.64 -5.19 16.65
N ASP A 142 3.13 -4.67 17.77
CA ASP A 142 4.25 -5.29 18.53
C ASP A 142 3.81 -6.57 19.24
N ASN A 143 2.52 -6.72 19.49
CA ASN A 143 1.93 -7.97 19.98
C ASN A 143 1.74 -9.01 18.87
N ARG A 144 2.15 -8.71 17.63
CA ARG A 144 1.93 -9.51 16.42
C ARG A 144 0.45 -9.78 16.11
N THR A 145 -0.43 -8.90 16.54
CA THR A 145 -1.79 -8.84 16.01
C THR A 145 -1.70 -8.33 14.57
N VAL A 146 -2.26 -9.07 13.63
CA VAL A 146 -2.31 -8.69 12.20
C VAL A 146 -3.74 -8.36 11.84
N THR A 147 -3.94 -7.27 11.11
CA THR A 147 -5.26 -6.77 10.74
C THR A 147 -5.31 -6.46 9.26
N GLY A 148 -6.51 -6.54 8.68
CA GLY A 148 -6.72 -6.20 7.28
C GLY A 148 -8.14 -6.53 6.84
N PHE A 149 -8.34 -6.53 5.52
CA PHE A 149 -9.64 -6.83 4.93
C PHE A 149 -9.52 -7.63 3.63
N TYR A 150 -10.65 -8.18 3.21
CA TYR A 150 -10.81 -8.93 1.97
C TYR A 150 -12.17 -8.65 1.34
N THR A 151 -12.29 -8.91 0.04
CA THR A 151 -13.58 -8.87 -0.67
C THR A 151 -14.22 -10.25 -0.64
N ASP A 152 -15.38 -10.39 0.00
CA ASP A 152 -16.10 -11.65 0.05
C ASP A 152 -16.51 -12.08 -1.37
N PRO A 153 -16.07 -13.26 -1.86
CA PRO A 153 -16.37 -13.69 -3.23
C PRO A 153 -17.86 -14.03 -3.44
N THR A 154 -18.62 -14.24 -2.37
CA THR A 154 -20.05 -14.60 -2.39
C THR A 154 -20.93 -13.36 -2.44
N THR A 155 -20.70 -12.41 -1.54
CA THR A 155 -21.56 -11.21 -1.43
C THR A 155 -20.99 -10.02 -2.21
N GLY A 156 -19.67 -9.94 -2.35
CA GLY A 156 -18.95 -8.78 -2.86
C GLY A 156 -18.71 -7.70 -1.80
N ASP A 157 -19.11 -7.92 -0.54
CA ASP A 157 -18.86 -6.98 0.55
C ASP A 157 -17.36 -6.95 0.90
N VAL A 158 -16.90 -5.82 1.43
CA VAL A 158 -15.56 -5.71 2.01
C VAL A 158 -15.66 -6.00 3.50
N LEU A 159 -14.99 -7.05 3.94
CA LEU A 159 -15.02 -7.55 5.32
C LEU A 159 -13.63 -7.51 5.92
N SER A 160 -13.54 -7.15 7.19
CA SER A 160 -12.28 -7.14 7.92
C SER A 160 -11.97 -8.50 8.57
N TYR A 161 -10.70 -8.72 8.86
CA TYR A 161 -10.20 -9.86 9.59
C TYR A 161 -9.11 -9.44 10.58
N VAL A 162 -8.93 -10.25 11.62
CA VAL A 162 -7.84 -10.11 12.59
C VAL A 162 -7.19 -11.47 12.84
N ILE A 163 -5.87 -11.47 12.98
CA ILE A 163 -5.10 -12.58 13.50
C ILE A 163 -4.57 -12.17 14.86
N GLU A 164 -5.03 -12.82 15.93
CA GLU A 164 -4.52 -12.61 17.28
C GLU A 164 -4.07 -13.97 17.84
N ARG A 165 -2.84 -14.04 18.36
CA ARG A 165 -2.26 -15.28 18.92
C ARG A 165 -2.29 -16.48 17.97
N GLY A 166 -2.23 -16.22 16.66
CA GLY A 166 -2.25 -17.24 15.60
C GLY A 166 -3.64 -17.75 15.21
N GLU A 167 -4.70 -17.19 15.77
CA GLU A 167 -6.09 -17.49 15.41
C GLU A 167 -6.62 -16.43 14.46
N LEU A 168 -7.10 -16.85 13.28
CA LEU A 168 -7.71 -15.98 12.27
C LEU A 168 -9.22 -15.86 12.51
N THR A 169 -9.70 -14.63 12.68
CA THR A 169 -11.12 -14.28 12.73
C THR A 169 -11.48 -13.46 11.49
N THR A 170 -12.46 -13.91 10.71
CA THR A 170 -12.93 -13.24 9.49
C THR A 170 -14.38 -12.80 9.61
N GLY A 171 -14.86 -12.04 8.63
CA GLY A 171 -16.26 -11.59 8.57
C GLY A 171 -16.58 -10.45 9.54
N ILE A 172 -15.58 -9.70 9.97
CA ILE A 172 -15.77 -8.52 10.83
C ILE A 172 -16.38 -7.42 9.97
N SER A 173 -17.59 -7.00 10.33
CA SER A 173 -18.31 -5.92 9.65
C SER A 173 -19.07 -5.06 10.64
N ALA A 174 -19.05 -3.75 10.42
CA ALA A 174 -19.86 -2.82 11.18
C ALA A 174 -21.36 -3.03 10.87
N PRO A 175 -22.26 -2.87 11.86
CA PRO A 175 -23.69 -3.06 11.64
C PRO A 175 -24.23 -2.18 10.50
N GLY A 176 -24.78 -2.83 9.46
CA GLY A 176 -25.38 -2.14 8.31
C GLY A 176 -24.39 -1.70 7.22
N ALA A 177 -23.10 -1.94 7.39
CA ALA A 177 -22.09 -1.61 6.39
C ALA A 177 -21.97 -2.72 5.32
N THR A 178 -21.85 -2.31 4.05
CA THR A 178 -21.41 -3.20 2.95
C THR A 178 -19.90 -3.12 2.73
N ILE A 179 -19.26 -2.09 3.31
CA ILE A 179 -17.82 -1.91 3.31
C ILE A 179 -17.37 -1.69 4.75
N THR A 180 -16.56 -2.62 5.26
CA THR A 180 -15.80 -2.46 6.51
C THR A 180 -14.34 -2.74 6.22
N SER A 181 -13.57 -1.66 6.10
CA SER A 181 -12.13 -1.68 5.81
C SER A 181 -11.38 -1.18 7.05
N LEU A 182 -11.09 -2.10 7.96
CA LEU A 182 -10.25 -1.83 9.11
C LEU A 182 -8.77 -1.93 8.70
N GLY A 183 -8.01 -0.96 9.18
CA GLY A 183 -6.60 -0.75 8.94
C GLY A 183 -5.75 -1.24 10.12
N PRO A 184 -4.69 -0.52 10.51
CA PRO A 184 -3.76 -0.99 11.54
C PRO A 184 -4.36 -0.97 12.96
N ALA A 185 -3.97 -1.96 13.76
CA ALA A 185 -4.21 -1.99 15.20
C ALA A 185 -3.04 -1.38 15.98
N ASN A 186 -3.35 -0.62 17.02
CA ASN A 186 -2.35 -0.24 18.02
C ASN A 186 -2.05 -1.40 19.01
N ASN A 187 -1.06 -1.23 19.89
CA ASN A 187 -0.67 -2.22 20.89
C ASN A 187 -1.70 -2.42 22.01
N ARG A 188 -2.77 -1.62 22.03
CA ARG A 188 -3.90 -1.76 22.97
C ARG A 188 -5.03 -2.62 22.42
N GLY A 189 -4.95 -3.05 21.16
CA GLY A 189 -5.98 -3.87 20.50
C GLY A 189 -7.16 -3.04 19.97
N VAL A 190 -6.88 -1.81 19.53
CA VAL A 190 -7.84 -0.95 18.84
C VAL A 190 -7.37 -0.75 17.41
N GLU A 191 -8.23 -1.08 16.46
CA GLU A 191 -8.02 -0.86 15.02
C GLU A 191 -8.60 0.48 14.61
N SER A 192 -7.89 1.23 13.75
CA SER A 192 -8.50 2.32 12.97
C SER A 192 -9.05 1.79 11.66
N GLY A 193 -9.99 2.50 11.07
CA GLY A 193 -10.43 2.19 9.71
C GLY A 193 -11.63 3.00 9.32
N ASN A 194 -12.37 2.50 8.35
CA ASN A 194 -13.62 3.07 7.91
C ASN A 194 -14.68 2.01 7.64
N PHE A 195 -15.93 2.42 7.79
CA PHE A 195 -17.07 1.56 7.50
C PHE A 195 -18.27 2.37 7.02
N GLY A 196 -19.10 1.74 6.18
CA GLY A 196 -20.28 2.34 5.58
C GLY A 196 -20.66 1.66 4.27
N ASP A 197 -20.94 2.46 3.25
CA ASP A 197 -21.34 2.02 1.92
C ASP A 197 -20.65 2.82 0.80
N GLU A 198 -21.05 2.62 -0.45
CA GLU A 198 -20.46 3.31 -1.61
C GLU A 198 -20.75 4.83 -1.62
N THR A 199 -21.65 5.32 -0.78
CA THR A 199 -22.10 6.72 -0.73
C THR A 199 -21.65 7.47 0.51
N ASN A 200 -21.33 6.75 1.59
CA ASN A 200 -20.89 7.32 2.86
C ASN A 200 -19.91 6.37 3.56
N GLN A 201 -18.72 6.87 3.90
CA GLN A 201 -17.68 6.12 4.61
C GLN A 201 -17.30 6.91 5.86
N GLN A 202 -17.50 6.32 7.03
CA GLN A 202 -17.16 6.95 8.30
C GLN A 202 -15.89 6.34 8.86
N ALA A 203 -14.94 7.20 9.23
CA ALA A 203 -13.77 6.78 9.99
C ALA A 203 -14.19 6.38 11.42
N GLY A 204 -13.53 5.37 11.95
CA GLY A 204 -13.85 4.87 13.28
C GLY A 204 -12.79 3.94 13.83
N PHE A 205 -13.10 3.44 15.02
CA PHE A 205 -12.29 2.48 15.74
C PHE A 205 -13.03 1.18 15.99
N TYR A 206 -12.31 0.07 16.01
CA TYR A 206 -12.81 -1.23 16.41
C TYR A 206 -11.99 -1.77 17.59
N ASP A 207 -12.63 -2.00 18.74
CA ASP A 207 -12.01 -2.68 19.87
C ASP A 207 -12.08 -4.19 19.63
N ILE A 208 -10.93 -4.79 19.32
CA ILE A 208 -10.81 -6.21 18.96
C ILE A 208 -11.32 -7.12 20.08
N ARG A 209 -11.06 -6.76 21.34
CA ARG A 209 -11.39 -7.61 22.50
C ARG A 209 -12.86 -7.57 22.83
N ARG A 210 -13.51 -6.44 22.58
CA ARG A 210 -14.94 -6.22 22.87
C ARG A 210 -15.82 -6.50 21.65
N GLY A 211 -15.26 -6.49 20.44
CA GLY A 211 -16.01 -6.58 19.21
C GLY A 211 -16.91 -5.36 18.97
N THR A 212 -16.49 -4.18 19.45
CA THR A 212 -17.31 -2.96 19.44
C THR A 212 -16.73 -1.90 18.52
N PHE A 213 -17.58 -1.33 17.66
CA PHE A 213 -17.25 -0.20 16.80
C PHE A 213 -17.54 1.13 17.50
N THR A 214 -16.66 2.11 17.30
CA THR A 214 -16.83 3.50 17.70
C THR A 214 -16.65 4.37 16.46
N THR A 215 -17.66 5.14 16.08
CA THR A 215 -17.55 6.12 15.00
C THR A 215 -16.83 7.37 15.50
N LEU A 216 -15.96 7.93 14.67
CA LEU A 216 -15.48 9.28 14.92
C LEU A 216 -16.54 10.32 14.51
N PRO A 217 -16.51 11.55 15.07
CA PRO A 217 -17.42 12.61 14.67
C PRO A 217 -17.32 12.88 13.17
N GLU A 218 -18.45 13.15 12.52
CA GLU A 218 -18.47 13.49 11.10
C GLU A 218 -17.74 14.81 10.82
N ILE A 219 -17.02 14.87 9.71
CA ILE A 219 -16.40 16.11 9.23
C ILE A 219 -17.37 16.76 8.24
N PRO A 220 -17.92 17.96 8.53
CA PRO A 220 -18.97 18.56 7.71
C PRO A 220 -18.59 18.70 6.23
N GLY A 221 -19.45 18.19 5.34
CA GLY A 221 -19.27 18.26 3.89
C GLY A 221 -18.29 17.25 3.30
N LEU A 222 -17.70 16.36 4.13
CA LEU A 222 -16.78 15.32 3.71
C LEU A 222 -17.32 13.92 4.09
N PRO A 223 -18.30 13.37 3.34
CA PRO A 223 -18.96 12.10 3.67
C PRO A 223 -18.08 10.86 3.49
N PHE A 224 -16.89 11.01 2.93
CA PHE A 224 -15.93 9.91 2.81
C PHE A 224 -14.75 10.21 3.73
N SER A 225 -14.65 9.52 4.86
CA SER A 225 -13.57 9.68 5.83
C SER A 225 -12.89 8.34 6.10
N PHE A 226 -11.58 8.31 5.95
CA PHE A 226 -10.75 7.10 6.04
C PHE A 226 -9.79 7.20 7.23
N GLY A 227 -9.88 6.26 8.17
CA GLY A 227 -8.99 6.16 9.33
C GLY A 227 -7.77 5.30 9.04
N ASN A 228 -6.74 5.90 8.43
CA ASN A 228 -5.58 5.19 7.91
C ASN A 228 -4.54 4.80 8.95
N GLY A 229 -4.58 5.38 10.16
CA GLY A 229 -3.67 5.04 11.24
C GLY A 229 -4.22 5.33 12.64
N ILE A 230 -3.66 4.63 13.63
CA ILE A 230 -3.86 4.87 15.07
C ILE A 230 -2.57 4.56 15.82
N ASN A 231 -2.22 5.39 16.81
CA ASN A 231 -1.11 5.14 17.72
C ASN A 231 -1.58 4.62 19.09
N ASP A 232 -0.65 4.30 20.00
CA ASP A 232 -0.95 3.72 21.32
C ASP A 232 -1.61 4.70 22.29
N PHE A 233 -1.60 6.00 21.97
CA PHE A 233 -2.31 7.03 22.72
C PHE A 233 -3.76 7.19 22.25
N GLY A 234 -4.14 6.55 21.14
CA GLY A 234 -5.47 6.69 20.53
C GLY A 234 -5.57 7.90 19.61
N HIS A 235 -4.45 8.53 19.25
CA HIS A 235 -4.44 9.52 18.20
C HIS A 235 -4.55 8.80 16.85
N GLY A 236 -5.35 9.34 15.95
CA GLY A 236 -5.59 8.77 14.63
C GLY A 236 -5.12 9.68 13.51
N SER A 237 -4.83 9.11 12.35
CA SER A 237 -4.55 9.84 11.12
C SER A 237 -5.46 9.37 10.00
N GLY A 238 -5.74 10.28 9.06
CA GLY A 238 -6.59 9.94 7.93
C GLY A 238 -6.82 11.09 6.97
N VAL A 239 -7.74 10.84 6.05
CA VAL A 239 -8.11 11.74 4.97
C VAL A 239 -9.62 11.74 4.79
N SER A 240 -10.19 12.88 4.39
CA SER A 240 -11.62 12.96 4.08
C SER A 240 -11.92 13.70 2.78
N TYR A 241 -12.93 13.26 2.04
CA TYR A 241 -13.26 13.74 0.71
C TYR A 241 -14.73 14.18 0.62
N ALA A 242 -14.96 15.21 -0.21
CA ALA A 242 -16.30 15.66 -0.56
C ALA A 242 -17.03 14.69 -1.52
N SER A 243 -16.25 13.92 -2.29
CA SER A 243 -16.71 12.90 -3.23
C SER A 243 -15.74 11.73 -3.17
N GLY A 244 -16.23 10.49 -3.08
CA GLY A 244 -15.43 9.27 -2.94
C GLY A 244 -14.53 8.94 -4.14
N ASP A 245 -14.47 9.80 -5.16
CA ASP A 245 -13.62 9.67 -6.32
C ASP A 245 -12.17 10.03 -5.99
N PHE A 246 -11.40 9.01 -5.62
CA PHE A 246 -9.96 9.08 -5.33
C PHE A 246 -9.12 9.65 -6.49
N TYR A 247 -9.53 9.48 -7.76
CA TYR A 247 -8.71 9.79 -8.93
C TYR A 247 -9.45 10.40 -10.13
N ASN A 248 -10.79 10.54 -10.10
CA ASN A 248 -11.56 10.89 -11.30
C ASN A 248 -12.47 12.10 -11.13
N GLY A 249 -11.86 13.26 -10.86
CA GLY A 249 -12.40 14.54 -11.30
C GLY A 249 -13.01 15.46 -10.24
N GLY A 250 -12.20 16.39 -9.72
CA GLY A 250 -12.68 17.77 -9.57
C GLY A 250 -12.14 18.58 -8.40
N ASN A 251 -11.95 17.99 -7.21
CA ASN A 251 -11.82 18.78 -5.97
C ASN A 251 -10.56 18.50 -5.12
N GLY A 252 -9.55 17.81 -5.66
CA GLY A 252 -8.29 17.52 -4.96
C GLY A 252 -8.36 16.30 -4.04
N LEU A 253 -7.20 15.68 -3.77
CA LEU A 253 -7.02 14.71 -2.70
C LEU A 253 -7.45 15.37 -1.39
N GLY A 254 -8.17 14.60 -0.58
CA GLY A 254 -8.98 15.07 0.53
C GLY A 254 -8.26 15.88 1.60
N GLN A 255 -9.05 16.33 2.59
CA GLN A 255 -8.53 17.05 3.74
C GLN A 255 -7.88 16.05 4.70
N ASN A 256 -6.55 16.09 4.82
CA ASN A 256 -5.84 15.30 5.82
C ASN A 256 -6.15 15.79 7.22
N TRP A 257 -6.35 14.84 8.14
CA TRP A 257 -6.68 15.10 9.53
C TRP A 257 -5.85 14.25 10.49
N ILE A 258 -5.69 14.79 11.70
CA ILE A 258 -5.22 14.09 12.89
C ILE A 258 -6.30 14.19 13.96
N TRP A 259 -6.66 13.06 14.54
CA TRP A 259 -7.54 12.95 15.68
C TRP A 259 -6.69 12.87 16.95
N ASP A 260 -6.93 13.73 17.95
CA ASP A 260 -6.15 13.76 19.20
C ASP A 260 -6.82 13.03 20.38
N GLY A 261 -7.90 12.29 20.12
CA GLY A 261 -8.75 11.69 21.15
C GLY A 261 -10.05 12.47 21.40
N GLU A 262 -10.11 13.73 20.99
CA GLU A 262 -11.27 14.61 21.21
C GLU A 262 -11.62 15.46 19.99
N ASN A 263 -10.63 15.98 19.27
CA ASN A 263 -10.78 16.93 18.19
C ASN A 263 -9.97 16.55 16.95
N TYR A 264 -10.42 17.04 15.80
CA TYR A 264 -9.65 17.02 14.57
C TYR A 264 -8.75 18.25 14.45
N SER A 265 -7.52 18.02 14.03
CA SER A 265 -6.68 19.04 13.41
C SER A 265 -6.45 18.68 11.96
N PHE A 266 -6.32 19.68 11.08
CA PHE A 266 -6.19 19.48 9.65
C PHE A 266 -4.87 20.04 9.14
N TYR A 267 -4.29 19.41 8.11
CA TYR A 267 -3.06 19.90 7.50
C TYR A 267 -3.03 19.67 5.99
N THR A 268 -2.13 20.39 5.33
CA THR A 268 -1.76 20.20 3.92
C THR A 268 -0.29 19.85 3.82
N VAL A 269 0.12 19.26 2.70
CA VAL A 269 1.52 18.93 2.43
C VAL A 269 2.12 20.01 1.51
N PRO A 270 3.25 20.63 1.89
CA PRO A 270 3.94 21.59 1.03
C PRO A 270 4.30 21.00 -0.33
N GLY A 271 3.99 21.71 -1.42
CA GLY A 271 4.29 21.25 -2.78
C GLY A 271 3.28 20.26 -3.37
N ALA A 272 2.24 19.89 -2.62
CA ALA A 272 1.15 19.08 -3.13
C ALA A 272 0.34 19.83 -4.19
N VAL A 273 0.18 19.21 -5.35
CA VAL A 273 -0.69 19.63 -6.44
C VAL A 273 -1.79 18.60 -6.55
N ASN A 274 -3.04 19.02 -6.39
CA ASN A 274 -4.18 18.12 -6.24
C ASN A 274 -4.14 17.28 -4.95
N GLY A 275 -3.45 17.76 -3.90
CA GLY A 275 -3.61 17.34 -2.50
C GLY A 275 -2.70 16.18 -2.03
N ALA A 276 -3.04 15.59 -0.88
CA ALA A 276 -2.26 14.56 -0.21
C ALA A 276 -3.17 13.56 0.53
N GLU A 277 -2.59 12.44 0.96
CA GLU A 277 -3.25 11.41 1.74
C GLU A 277 -2.36 11.03 2.92
N ALA A 278 -2.91 11.16 4.13
CA ALA A 278 -2.27 10.68 5.35
C ALA A 278 -2.33 9.15 5.41
N GLY A 279 -1.21 8.51 5.72
CA GLY A 279 -1.11 7.08 6.02
C GLY A 279 -1.10 6.85 7.54
N GLY A 280 -0.18 6.00 8.00
CA GLY A 280 0.01 5.64 9.39
C GLY A 280 0.57 6.78 10.25
N ILE A 281 0.39 6.63 11.57
CA ILE A 281 0.84 7.54 12.62
C ILE A 281 1.55 6.75 13.72
N ASN A 282 2.67 7.25 14.22
CA ASN A 282 3.41 6.64 15.33
C ASN A 282 3.14 7.33 16.68
N ASN A 283 3.73 6.84 17.77
CA ASN A 283 3.57 7.38 19.13
C ASN A 283 4.24 8.75 19.33
N ARG A 284 4.95 9.27 18.33
CA ARG A 284 5.49 10.64 18.29
C ARG A 284 4.61 11.60 17.46
N ASP A 285 3.41 11.15 17.05
CA ASP A 285 2.51 11.85 16.13
C ASP A 285 3.19 12.21 14.78
N GLN A 286 4.22 11.45 14.39
CA GLN A 286 4.76 11.52 13.05
C GLN A 286 3.86 10.71 12.12
N VAL A 287 3.66 11.23 10.91
CA VAL A 287 2.69 10.68 9.96
C VAL A 287 3.38 10.40 8.63
N SER A 288 3.29 9.17 8.14
CA SER A 288 3.65 8.84 6.76
C SER A 288 2.48 9.13 5.83
N GLY A 289 2.71 9.18 4.52
CA GLY A 289 1.64 9.29 3.54
C GLY A 289 2.16 9.54 2.13
N LEU A 290 1.28 9.98 1.25
CA LEU A 290 1.65 10.39 -0.11
C LEU A 290 1.08 11.76 -0.48
N TYR A 291 1.70 12.40 -1.45
CA TYR A 291 1.15 13.57 -2.12
C TYR A 291 1.48 13.54 -3.60
N LEU A 292 0.67 14.22 -4.41
CA LEU A 292 0.97 14.41 -5.83
C LEU A 292 1.78 15.68 -5.98
N ASP A 293 2.94 15.60 -6.64
CA ASP A 293 3.72 16.80 -6.98
C ASP A 293 3.24 17.43 -8.30
N SER A 294 3.95 18.46 -8.78
CA SER A 294 3.61 19.12 -10.05
C SER A 294 3.77 18.24 -11.30
N SER A 295 4.42 17.09 -11.20
CA SER A 295 4.44 16.08 -12.26
C SER A 295 3.19 15.20 -12.30
N GLY A 296 2.34 15.29 -11.26
CA GLY A 296 1.13 14.48 -11.11
C GLY A 296 1.42 13.04 -10.68
N LEU A 297 2.64 12.75 -10.21
CA LEU A 297 3.03 11.41 -9.74
C LEU A 297 3.13 11.38 -8.20
N PRO A 298 2.69 10.29 -7.55
CA PRO A 298 2.80 10.16 -6.10
C PRO A 298 4.24 10.18 -5.59
N LYS A 299 4.46 10.96 -4.54
CA LYS A 299 5.65 10.99 -3.69
C LYS A 299 5.25 10.65 -2.27
N GLY A 300 6.09 9.87 -1.58
CA GLY A 300 5.90 9.62 -0.16
C GLY A 300 6.25 10.86 0.66
N PHE A 301 5.72 10.97 1.87
CA PHE A 301 6.20 11.94 2.85
C PHE A 301 6.24 11.34 4.26
N VAL A 302 7.06 11.96 5.12
CA VAL A 302 6.96 11.87 6.58
C VAL A 302 6.75 13.29 7.12
N LYS A 303 5.71 13.48 7.91
CA LYS A 303 5.41 14.70 8.64
C LYS A 303 5.87 14.52 10.09
N ASP A 304 6.64 15.47 10.61
CA ASP A 304 7.07 15.56 12.01
C ASP A 304 6.83 16.98 12.52
N GLY A 305 5.77 17.17 13.30
CA GLY A 305 5.28 18.50 13.64
C GLY A 305 4.92 19.29 12.38
N THR A 306 5.63 20.40 12.14
CA THR A 306 5.48 21.23 10.93
C THR A 306 6.47 20.87 9.82
N ASN A 307 7.40 19.95 10.07
CA ASN A 307 8.43 19.57 9.11
C ASN A 307 7.92 18.43 8.22
N PHE A 308 8.30 18.48 6.94
CA PHE A 308 7.98 17.45 5.96
C PHE A 308 9.24 16.96 5.28
N THR A 309 9.39 15.63 5.21
CA THR A 309 10.45 14.95 4.46
C THR A 309 9.81 14.24 3.28
N THR A 310 10.24 14.56 2.06
CA THR A 310 9.79 13.84 0.86
C THR A 310 10.56 12.53 0.71
N LEU A 311 9.81 11.45 0.47
CA LEU A 311 10.34 10.10 0.21
C LEU A 311 10.12 9.79 -1.27
N ALA A 312 11.21 9.70 -2.01
CA ALA A 312 11.21 9.37 -3.43
C ALA A 312 12.33 8.38 -3.73
N VAL A 313 11.96 7.16 -4.11
CA VAL A 313 12.92 6.15 -4.53
C VAL A 313 13.57 6.59 -5.85
N PRO A 314 14.91 6.65 -5.94
CA PRO A 314 15.59 7.06 -7.17
C PRO A 314 15.21 6.16 -8.36
N GLY A 315 14.79 6.78 -9.46
CA GLY A 315 14.38 6.07 -10.68
C GLY A 315 12.96 5.49 -10.65
N ALA A 316 12.24 5.57 -9.53
CA ALA A 316 10.85 5.14 -9.44
C ALA A 316 9.90 6.12 -10.14
N THR A 317 8.90 5.54 -10.82
CA THR A 317 7.77 6.27 -11.39
C THR A 317 6.96 6.93 -10.27
N TYR A 318 6.69 6.18 -9.20
CA TYR A 318 6.04 6.72 -8.01
C TYR A 318 6.58 6.04 -6.74
N THR A 319 6.41 6.71 -5.61
CA THR A 319 6.71 6.18 -4.27
C THR A 319 5.54 6.53 -3.36
N VAL A 320 5.03 5.55 -2.63
CA VAL A 320 3.95 5.71 -1.66
C VAL A 320 4.43 5.19 -0.31
N ALA A 321 4.33 6.02 0.72
CA ALA A 321 4.64 5.65 2.10
C ALA A 321 3.33 5.41 2.85
N TYR A 322 3.14 4.19 3.35
CA TYR A 322 1.90 3.79 4.01
C TYR A 322 2.06 3.82 5.53
N GLY A 323 2.94 2.98 6.09
CA GLY A 323 3.10 2.81 7.54
C GLY A 323 4.36 3.48 8.08
N ILE A 324 4.33 3.84 9.37
CA ILE A 324 5.47 4.36 10.12
C ILE A 324 5.47 3.77 11.53
N ASN A 325 6.64 3.39 12.05
CA ASN A 325 6.79 2.93 13.43
C ASN A 325 7.41 4.01 14.34
N ASP A 326 7.53 3.75 15.63
CA ASP A 326 8.02 4.70 16.63
C ASP A 326 9.49 5.06 16.45
N ARG A 327 10.28 4.21 15.78
CA ARG A 327 11.65 4.52 15.35
C ARG A 327 11.71 5.44 14.12
N GLY A 328 10.57 5.74 13.50
CA GLY A 328 10.49 6.53 12.27
C GLY A 328 10.88 5.73 11.03
N VAL A 329 10.89 4.39 11.13
CA VAL A 329 11.02 3.52 9.97
C VAL A 329 9.67 3.52 9.24
N VAL A 330 9.73 3.65 7.92
CA VAL A 330 8.55 3.74 7.06
C VAL A 330 8.48 2.52 6.17
N ALA A 331 7.28 1.95 6.00
CA ALA A 331 6.99 0.91 5.02
C ALA A 331 6.16 1.47 3.87
N GLY A 332 6.35 0.94 2.66
CA GLY A 332 5.59 1.39 1.51
C GLY A 332 5.80 0.57 0.24
N THR A 333 5.40 1.16 -0.88
CA THR A 333 5.62 0.61 -2.22
C THR A 333 6.16 1.65 -3.19
N TYR A 334 6.91 1.19 -4.18
CA TYR A 334 7.32 2.01 -5.32
C TYR A 334 7.20 1.22 -6.62
N LEU A 335 7.06 1.93 -7.74
CA LEU A 335 7.01 1.32 -9.07
C LEU A 335 8.25 1.69 -9.87
N ILE A 336 8.99 0.69 -10.35
CA ILE A 336 10.03 0.86 -11.37
C ILE A 336 9.71 -0.04 -12.57
N ALA A 337 9.52 0.56 -13.73
CA ALA A 337 9.35 -0.21 -14.97
C ALA A 337 10.66 -0.93 -15.35
N PRO A 338 10.60 -2.14 -15.93
CA PRO A 338 9.40 -2.95 -16.25
C PRO A 338 8.90 -3.86 -15.10
N HIS A 339 9.51 -3.81 -13.91
CA HIS A 339 9.51 -4.91 -12.93
C HIS A 339 8.37 -4.92 -11.89
N GLY A 340 7.29 -4.16 -12.12
CA GLY A 340 6.10 -4.19 -11.24
C GLY A 340 6.29 -3.41 -9.93
N HIS A 341 5.38 -3.63 -8.98
CA HIS A 341 5.39 -2.98 -7.67
C HIS A 341 6.46 -3.63 -6.78
N HIS A 342 7.22 -2.80 -6.08
CA HIS A 342 8.24 -3.23 -5.13
C HIS A 342 7.91 -2.73 -3.73
N GLY A 343 8.09 -3.58 -2.73
CA GLY A 343 7.98 -3.21 -1.33
C GLY A 343 9.26 -2.52 -0.87
N PHE A 344 9.16 -1.54 0.02
CA PHE A 344 10.34 -0.94 0.65
C PHE A 344 10.16 -0.70 2.14
N VAL A 345 11.30 -0.66 2.83
CA VAL A 345 11.43 0.02 4.12
C VAL A 345 12.40 1.20 3.96
N TRP A 346 12.07 2.32 4.60
CA TRP A 346 12.91 3.52 4.64
C TRP A 346 13.28 3.84 6.08
N SER A 347 14.56 4.12 6.32
CA SER A 347 15.07 4.54 7.63
C SER A 347 16.26 5.47 7.43
N GLU A 348 16.23 6.61 8.13
CA GLU A 348 17.34 7.58 8.16
C GLU A 348 17.88 7.96 6.76
N GLY A 349 16.98 8.16 5.80
CA GLY A 349 17.35 8.56 4.44
C GLY A 349 17.74 7.41 3.49
N THR A 350 17.72 6.16 3.96
CA THR A 350 18.08 4.98 3.18
C THR A 350 16.85 4.14 2.85
N PHE A 351 16.74 3.71 1.59
CA PHE A 351 15.73 2.75 1.14
C PHE A 351 16.32 1.33 1.06
N ILE A 352 15.55 0.37 1.55
CA ILE A 352 15.83 -1.07 1.38
C ILE A 352 14.62 -1.68 0.69
N THR A 353 14.84 -2.32 -0.45
CA THR A 353 13.80 -3.07 -1.16
C THR A 353 13.54 -4.39 -0.45
N VAL A 354 12.28 -4.67 -0.16
CA VAL A 354 11.80 -5.89 0.48
C VAL A 354 10.65 -6.42 -0.35
N ASP A 355 10.94 -7.37 -1.24
CA ASP A 355 9.95 -7.99 -2.13
C ASP A 355 9.71 -9.44 -1.71
N ASP A 356 8.48 -9.92 -1.87
CA ASP A 356 8.22 -11.36 -1.90
C ASP A 356 8.69 -11.91 -3.24
N ASN A 357 9.71 -12.75 -3.21
CA ASN A 357 10.31 -13.37 -4.38
C ASN A 357 9.78 -14.79 -4.65
N SER A 358 8.64 -15.16 -4.06
CA SER A 358 7.98 -16.42 -4.38
C SER A 358 7.68 -16.52 -5.90
N ALA A 359 7.69 -17.74 -6.43
CA ALA A 359 7.56 -17.97 -7.87
C ALA A 359 6.22 -17.49 -8.46
N ASP A 360 5.21 -17.31 -7.62
CA ASP A 360 3.88 -16.85 -7.96
C ASP A 360 3.66 -15.35 -7.67
N SER A 361 4.65 -14.63 -7.14
CA SER A 361 4.57 -13.19 -6.89
C SER A 361 4.94 -12.36 -8.13
N ALA A 362 4.10 -11.38 -8.46
CA ALA A 362 4.25 -10.41 -9.55
C ALA A 362 4.48 -8.97 -9.04
N GLY A 363 4.65 -8.80 -7.74
CA GLY A 363 4.89 -7.51 -7.09
C GLY A 363 4.43 -7.53 -5.64
N THR A 364 5.04 -6.69 -4.82
CA THR A 364 4.81 -6.64 -3.37
C THR A 364 4.65 -5.20 -2.89
N GLY A 365 3.86 -4.99 -1.84
CA GLY A 365 3.74 -3.72 -1.16
C GLY A 365 3.49 -3.92 0.34
N TRP A 366 4.00 -3.00 1.16
CA TRP A 366 3.87 -3.05 2.62
C TRP A 366 3.05 -1.86 3.13
N TYR A 367 1.90 -2.15 3.75
CA TYR A 367 1.03 -1.14 4.35
C TYR A 367 1.44 -0.79 5.78
N GLY A 368 1.84 -1.80 6.56
CA GLY A 368 2.14 -1.65 7.98
C GLY A 368 3.45 -2.31 8.39
N LEU A 369 3.99 -1.85 9.52
CA LEU A 369 5.17 -2.42 10.15
C LEU A 369 5.12 -2.21 11.68
N ASN A 370 5.84 -3.03 12.43
CA ASN A 370 5.96 -2.92 13.90
C ASN A 370 7.40 -2.55 14.35
N GLU A 371 7.62 -2.45 15.66
CA GLU A 371 8.92 -2.15 16.26
C GLU A 371 9.95 -3.27 16.12
N HIS A 372 9.47 -4.49 15.88
CA HIS A 372 10.33 -5.64 15.57
C HIS A 372 10.79 -5.65 14.12
N GLY A 373 10.26 -4.75 13.29
CA GLY A 373 10.50 -4.70 11.85
C GLY A 373 9.74 -5.77 11.08
N ASP A 374 8.75 -6.44 11.69
CA ASP A 374 7.82 -7.27 10.94
C ASP A 374 6.93 -6.38 10.05
N LEU A 375 6.48 -6.92 8.92
CA LEU A 375 5.75 -6.19 7.87
C LEU A 375 4.38 -6.82 7.61
N ALA A 376 3.40 -5.99 7.27
CA ALA A 376 2.07 -6.39 6.81
C ALA A 376 1.76 -5.69 5.48
N GLY A 377 1.26 -6.46 4.52
CA GLY A 377 1.02 -5.95 3.18
C GLY A 377 0.34 -6.98 2.28
N PHE A 378 0.80 -7.01 1.04
CA PHE A 378 0.24 -7.85 0.00
C PHE A 378 1.28 -8.22 -1.05
N TYR A 379 0.97 -9.26 -1.83
CA TYR A 379 1.59 -9.51 -3.12
C TYR A 379 0.53 -9.73 -4.21
N PHE A 380 0.87 -9.44 -5.45
CA PHE A 380 0.04 -9.81 -6.60
C PHE A 380 0.43 -11.18 -7.12
N ASP A 381 -0.55 -12.04 -7.42
CA ASP A 381 -0.23 -13.28 -8.10
C ASP A 381 0.14 -13.08 -9.58
N THR A 382 0.96 -13.99 -10.11
CA THR A 382 1.36 -14.02 -11.52
C THR A 382 0.27 -14.51 -12.47
N THR A 383 -0.82 -15.10 -11.96
CA THR A 383 -1.83 -15.77 -12.81
C THR A 383 -2.87 -14.79 -13.31
N ASN A 384 -3.44 -14.00 -12.39
CA ASN A 384 -4.55 -13.07 -12.62
C ASN A 384 -4.28 -11.68 -12.04
N HIS A 385 -3.11 -11.45 -11.43
CA HIS A 385 -2.77 -10.19 -10.77
C HIS A 385 -3.71 -9.85 -9.62
N VAL A 386 -4.17 -10.87 -8.90
CA VAL A 386 -5.00 -10.70 -7.70
C VAL A 386 -4.10 -10.45 -6.50
N ALA A 387 -4.48 -9.50 -5.64
CA ALA A 387 -3.78 -9.22 -4.39
C ALA A 387 -4.09 -10.26 -3.31
N HIS A 388 -3.05 -10.73 -2.63
CA HIS A 388 -3.13 -11.67 -1.51
C HIS A 388 -2.44 -11.06 -0.30
N ALA A 389 -3.11 -11.13 0.86
CA ALA A 389 -2.60 -10.62 2.12
C ALA A 389 -1.33 -11.38 2.53
N LEU A 390 -0.30 -10.62 2.91
CA LEU A 390 1.04 -11.13 3.20
C LEU A 390 1.60 -10.48 4.46
N ILE A 391 2.30 -11.27 5.29
CA ILE A 391 3.19 -10.74 6.32
C ILE A 391 4.63 -11.17 6.08
N GLY A 392 5.57 -10.28 6.41
CA GLY A 392 7.00 -10.55 6.43
C GLY A 392 7.52 -10.51 7.85
N LEU A 393 7.90 -11.66 8.42
CA LEU A 393 8.46 -11.73 9.77
C LEU A 393 9.99 -11.58 9.74
N ARG A 394 10.53 -10.64 10.50
CA ARG A 394 11.96 -10.32 10.51
C ARG A 394 12.75 -11.37 11.31
N LYS A 395 13.80 -11.92 10.69
CA LYS A 395 14.65 -13.03 11.19
C LYS A 395 15.93 -12.55 11.88
N ASP A 396 16.51 -11.45 11.44
CA ASP A 396 17.82 -10.92 11.89
C ASP A 396 17.79 -10.31 13.31
N GLY A 397 16.64 -10.35 13.99
CA GLY A 397 16.50 -10.00 15.41
C GLY A 397 16.17 -11.16 16.33
N ASP A 398 16.24 -12.42 15.86
CA ASP A 398 15.92 -13.62 16.64
C ASP A 398 17.05 -14.07 17.60
N GLU A 399 18.28 -13.56 17.48
CA GLU A 399 19.42 -14.01 18.32
C GLU A 399 19.30 -13.62 19.81
N ASP A 400 18.45 -12.65 20.15
CA ASP A 400 18.10 -12.29 21.54
C ASP A 400 16.73 -12.87 22.00
N ARG A 401 16.08 -13.73 21.19
CA ARG A 401 14.66 -14.11 21.42
C ARG A 401 14.43 -15.43 22.16
N ASP A 402 15.47 -16.17 22.54
CA ASP A 402 15.39 -17.47 23.24
C ASP A 402 16.11 -17.51 24.61
N HIS A 403 16.24 -16.37 25.30
CA HIS A 403 16.84 -16.30 26.65
C HIS A 403 15.89 -15.78 27.73
#